data_AF-R8B9A4-F1
#
_entry.id   AF-R8B9A4-F1
#
_cell.length_a   1.000
_cell.length_b   1.000
_cell.length_c   1.000
_cell.angle_alpha   90.00
_cell.angle_beta   90.00
_cell.angle_gamma   90.00
#
_symmetry.space_group_name_H-M   'P 1'
#
loop_
_entity.id
_entity.type
_entity.pdbx_description
1 polymer ?
#
loop_
_entity_poly.entity_id
_entity_poly.type
_entity_poly.pdbx_seq_one_letter_code
_entity_poly.pdbx_strand_id
1 'polypeptide(L)'
;MSFTITVRQGPARLASRLPQISKAAARSSSGPASFARAFHQSTPKNSFFTSKTSLLSSSLVRATPKSSSNSIVARLVGASGRGYQTSAPPAAADGGSVIRKLLVGGAIFGGTLVAINVVFNRETREDGGMPPFERAYLNNTFLHTGLGIGIIGLTARQMVQSGFVYRIMVTNPWVMAIGGLALSFGTMIGTRAIDPDNYVPKYALWTAFNATQAAFVAPLIAFVPGALLARAGLYTVAMMGSISFVGATAKQEKYLYIGGPLLAGAAIVAVSGLAPLVIPATAVRALALTESVWLYGGLALFGGFTLYDVQKVLYHARLAERGVIKRDPVNESISLELDFLNIFIRMVQILMMQQNRRK
;
A
#
# COMPACT_ATOMS: atom_id res chain seq x y z
N MET A 1 -55.39 13.82 -14.58
CA MET A 1 -55.72 15.25 -14.40
C MET A 1 -54.47 15.93 -13.88
N SER A 2 -53.93 16.90 -14.61
CA SER A 2 -52.60 17.46 -14.35
C SER A 2 -52.70 18.91 -13.94
N PHE A 3 -52.14 19.26 -12.79
CA PHE A 3 -52.06 20.65 -12.34
C PHE A 3 -50.81 21.32 -12.90
N THR A 4 -51.01 22.36 -13.71
CA THR A 4 -49.96 23.26 -14.19
C THR A 4 -50.22 24.65 -13.62
N ILE A 5 -49.28 25.17 -12.83
CA ILE A 5 -49.34 26.54 -12.27
C ILE A 5 -48.25 27.37 -12.94
N THR A 6 -48.66 28.42 -13.64
CA THR A 6 -47.76 29.40 -14.29
C THR A 6 -48.31 30.82 -14.15
N VAL A 7 -47.63 31.67 -13.37
CA VAL A 7 -47.80 33.13 -13.32
C VAL A 7 -46.39 33.72 -13.17
N ARG A 8 -45.75 34.15 -14.26
CA ARG A 8 -45.83 35.44 -14.98
C ARG A 8 -45.02 36.56 -14.31
N GLN A 9 -44.03 37.05 -15.06
CA GLN A 9 -43.08 38.10 -14.69
C GLN A 9 -43.70 39.52 -14.76
N GLY A 10 -43.09 40.47 -14.05
CA GLY A 10 -43.32 41.92 -14.17
C GLY A 10 -41.98 42.70 -14.06
N PRO A 11 -41.68 43.69 -14.93
CA PRO A 11 -40.39 44.38 -14.97
C PRO A 11 -40.43 45.88 -14.58
N ALA A 12 -39.22 46.45 -14.39
CA ALA A 12 -38.79 47.88 -14.29
C ALA A 12 -38.05 48.15 -12.96
N ARG A 13 -36.71 48.32 -12.92
CA ARG A 13 -35.83 49.38 -13.45
C ARG A 13 -36.02 50.77 -12.84
N LEU A 14 -35.15 51.10 -11.87
CA LEU A 14 -34.51 52.39 -11.55
C LEU A 14 -33.49 52.08 -10.43
N ALA A 15 -32.40 52.78 -10.17
CA ALA A 15 -31.37 53.48 -10.94
C ALA A 15 -30.42 54.11 -9.88
N SER A 16 -29.11 54.00 -10.07
CA SER A 16 -28.06 54.90 -9.51
C SER A 16 -28.01 55.16 -7.97
N ARG A 17 -26.91 54.76 -7.30
CA ARG A 17 -25.72 55.60 -7.01
C ARG A 17 -24.81 54.98 -5.92
N LEU A 18 -23.50 55.05 -6.15
CA LEU A 18 -22.44 54.89 -5.15
C LEU A 18 -22.22 56.21 -4.39
N PRO A 19 -21.67 56.15 -3.17
CA PRO A 19 -20.81 57.20 -2.63
C PRO A 19 -19.36 56.73 -2.40
N GLN A 20 -18.41 57.38 -3.08
CA GLN A 20 -17.06 57.60 -2.56
C GLN A 20 -17.04 58.95 -1.78
N ILE A 21 -15.87 59.34 -1.23
CA ILE A 21 -15.47 60.60 -0.52
C ILE A 21 -15.27 60.37 1.00
N SER A 22 -14.18 60.78 1.69
CA SER A 22 -12.87 61.32 1.24
C SER A 22 -11.79 61.39 2.36
N LYS A 23 -10.55 61.00 1.99
CA LYS A 23 -9.23 61.65 2.21
C LYS A 23 -9.04 62.81 3.23
N ALA A 24 -8.06 62.64 4.14
CA ALA A 24 -7.06 63.62 4.63
C ALA A 24 -5.87 62.81 5.24
N ALA A 25 -4.58 62.95 4.88
CA ALA A 25 -3.63 64.10 4.98
C ALA A 25 -3.25 64.43 6.44
N ALA A 26 -1.97 64.58 6.86
CA ALA A 26 -0.67 64.40 6.19
C ALA A 26 0.51 64.35 7.21
N ARG A 27 1.71 64.00 6.72
CA ARG A 27 3.09 64.47 7.04
C ARG A 27 4.09 63.34 7.37
N SER A 28 5.38 63.34 7.02
CA SER A 28 6.21 63.90 5.93
C SER A 28 7.68 63.96 6.42
N SER A 29 8.59 63.17 5.84
CA SER A 29 10.06 63.31 5.79
C SER A 29 10.68 61.93 5.54
N SER A 30 11.76 61.74 4.79
CA SER A 30 12.50 62.59 3.84
C SER A 30 13.31 61.65 2.92
N GLY A 31 13.52 62.02 1.65
CA GLY A 31 14.19 61.17 0.64
C GLY A 31 15.73 61.17 0.74
N PRO A 32 16.49 60.98 -0.37
CA PRO A 32 16.06 60.85 -1.77
C PRO A 32 16.63 59.64 -2.54
N ALA A 33 16.19 59.50 -3.80
CA ALA A 33 16.69 58.52 -4.79
C ALA A 33 18.08 58.94 -5.35
N SER A 34 18.81 58.12 -6.12
CA SER A 34 18.55 57.92 -7.56
C SER A 34 19.60 57.04 -8.27
N PHE A 35 19.24 56.51 -9.46
CA PHE A 35 20.12 56.00 -10.55
C PHE A 35 20.91 54.69 -10.30
N ALA A 36 21.29 53.87 -11.30
CA ALA A 36 20.77 53.56 -12.65
C ALA A 36 21.57 52.38 -13.25
N ARG A 37 21.02 51.69 -14.27
CA ARG A 37 21.66 50.67 -15.16
C ARG A 37 22.06 49.34 -14.46
N ALA A 38 21.62 48.16 -14.88
CA ALA A 38 21.64 47.50 -16.20
C ALA A 38 23.03 47.01 -16.64
N PHE A 39 23.25 45.68 -16.56
CA PHE A 39 24.20 44.94 -17.38
C PHE A 39 23.69 43.52 -17.65
N HIS A 40 23.72 43.12 -18.93
CA HIS A 40 23.60 41.72 -19.37
C HIS A 40 24.95 41.00 -19.18
N GLN A 41 24.91 39.70 -18.89
CA GLN A 41 26.01 38.80 -19.26
C GLN A 41 25.50 37.37 -19.51
N SER A 42 26.09 36.70 -20.50
CA SER A 42 25.56 35.47 -21.08
C SER A 42 26.62 34.38 -21.22
N THR A 43 26.41 33.24 -20.53
CA THR A 43 27.04 31.91 -20.80
C THR A 43 28.58 31.81 -20.64
N PRO A 44 29.15 30.64 -20.27
CA PRO A 44 29.06 29.40 -21.05
C PRO A 44 28.67 28.13 -20.26
N LYS A 45 28.36 27.07 -21.03
CA LYS A 45 28.18 25.70 -20.53
C LYS A 45 29.53 25.11 -20.10
N ASN A 46 29.52 24.24 -19.10
CA ASN A 46 30.31 23.00 -19.12
C ASN A 46 29.75 21.97 -18.13
N SER A 47 29.48 20.76 -18.64
CA SER A 47 29.28 19.56 -17.82
C SER A 47 30.62 19.10 -17.26
N PHE A 48 30.65 18.42 -16.10
CA PHE A 48 31.42 17.17 -15.90
C PHE A 48 31.07 16.51 -14.57
N PHE A 49 30.86 15.20 -14.59
CA PHE A 49 30.77 14.34 -13.40
C PHE A 49 32.15 14.14 -12.77
N THR A 50 32.23 14.04 -11.44
CA THR A 50 33.22 13.18 -10.73
C THR A 50 32.76 12.95 -9.29
N SER A 51 32.46 11.70 -8.96
CA SER A 51 32.28 11.23 -7.58
C SER A 51 33.63 10.84 -6.98
N LYS A 52 34.01 11.46 -5.86
CA LYS A 52 35.23 11.13 -5.11
C LYS A 52 34.97 10.01 -4.11
N THR A 53 35.75 8.93 -4.18
CA THR A 53 35.82 7.88 -3.16
C THR A 53 37.28 7.64 -2.77
N SER A 54 37.65 7.98 -1.53
CA SER A 54 38.85 7.47 -0.85
C SER A 54 38.43 6.26 0.00
N LEU A 55 39.06 5.09 -0.12
CA LEU A 55 40.26 4.66 0.64
C LEU A 55 40.10 4.86 2.16
N LEU A 56 40.37 3.90 3.06
CA LEU A 56 40.88 2.51 3.00
C LEU A 56 40.61 1.87 4.39
N SER A 57 40.54 0.54 4.52
CA SER A 57 41.13 -0.26 5.62
C SER A 57 40.61 -1.71 5.67
N SER A 58 41.44 -2.68 5.29
CA SER A 58 41.32 -4.08 5.72
C SER A 58 42.71 -4.73 5.71
N SER A 59 43.19 -5.16 6.86
CA SER A 59 44.52 -5.72 7.07
C SER A 59 44.64 -7.20 6.65
N LEU A 60 45.88 -7.59 6.32
CA LEU A 60 46.36 -8.93 5.95
C LEU A 60 46.20 -9.92 7.13
N VAL A 61 46.35 -11.26 7.06
CA VAL A 61 47.31 -12.19 6.41
C VAL A 61 46.55 -13.56 6.25
N ARG A 62 46.77 -14.54 5.34
CA ARG A 62 47.98 -15.29 4.90
C ARG A 62 47.80 -15.83 3.45
N ALA A 63 48.16 -17.09 3.19
CA ALA A 63 48.13 -17.89 1.95
C ALA A 63 48.08 -19.40 2.36
N THR A 64 47.93 -20.45 1.52
CA THR A 64 48.68 -20.85 0.30
C THR A 64 47.83 -21.80 -0.61
N PRO A 65 48.33 -22.58 -1.62
CA PRO A 65 48.06 -22.23 -3.02
C PRO A 65 47.61 -23.39 -3.97
N LYS A 66 47.23 -23.07 -5.23
CA LYS A 66 47.67 -23.87 -6.40
C LYS A 66 47.54 -23.12 -7.73
N SER A 67 48.46 -23.46 -8.64
CA SER A 67 48.70 -22.82 -9.93
C SER A 67 47.79 -23.33 -11.05
N SER A 68 47.37 -22.44 -11.96
CA SER A 68 47.65 -22.62 -13.40
C SER A 68 47.35 -21.34 -14.19
N SER A 69 48.32 -20.89 -14.98
CA SER A 69 48.18 -19.83 -15.96
C SER A 69 47.43 -20.31 -17.21
N ASN A 70 46.55 -19.48 -17.79
CA ASN A 70 46.59 -19.28 -19.24
C ASN A 70 45.95 -17.98 -19.71
N SER A 71 46.41 -17.51 -20.87
CA SER A 71 46.41 -16.09 -21.24
C SER A 71 45.16 -15.61 -22.00
N ILE A 72 44.94 -14.29 -21.95
CA ILE A 72 43.80 -13.57 -22.53
C ILE A 72 43.66 -13.78 -24.06
N VAL A 73 44.76 -14.12 -24.75
CA VAL A 73 44.83 -14.30 -26.21
C VAL A 73 43.85 -15.37 -26.73
N ALA A 74 43.55 -16.41 -25.94
CA ALA A 74 42.62 -17.47 -26.35
C ALA A 74 41.16 -17.01 -26.52
N ARG A 75 40.76 -15.84 -26.00
CA ARG A 75 39.37 -15.36 -26.06
C ARG A 75 39.01 -14.58 -27.33
N LEU A 76 39.99 -14.19 -28.15
CA LEU A 76 39.74 -13.27 -29.28
C LEU A 76 39.53 -13.97 -30.63
N VAL A 77 39.76 -15.29 -30.72
CA VAL A 77 39.68 -16.06 -31.98
C VAL A 77 38.34 -16.81 -32.15
N GLY A 78 37.50 -16.89 -31.11
CA GLY A 78 36.25 -17.66 -31.11
C GLY A 78 35.00 -16.93 -31.65
N ALA A 79 35.14 -15.76 -32.27
CA ALA A 79 34.02 -14.87 -32.61
C ALA A 79 33.44 -15.08 -34.03
N SER A 80 33.23 -16.34 -34.45
CA SER A 80 32.66 -16.68 -35.76
C SER A 80 31.99 -18.06 -35.80
N GLY A 81 30.81 -18.18 -35.18
CA GLY A 81 30.02 -19.42 -35.22
C GLY A 81 28.52 -19.19 -35.05
N ARG A 82 27.74 -19.35 -36.13
CA ARG A 82 26.28 -19.44 -36.06
C ARG A 82 25.89 -20.76 -35.38
N GLY A 83 25.31 -20.69 -34.18
CA GLY A 83 24.75 -21.84 -33.46
C GLY A 83 23.23 -21.93 -33.64
N TYR A 84 22.73 -23.12 -33.98
CA TYR A 84 21.30 -23.40 -34.16
C TYR A 84 20.49 -23.28 -32.86
N GLN A 85 19.18 -23.04 -33.00
CA GLN A 85 18.23 -23.16 -31.90
C GLN A 85 18.23 -24.59 -31.35
N THR A 86 18.73 -24.79 -30.13
CA THR A 86 18.52 -26.04 -29.40
C THR A 86 17.18 -25.96 -28.67
N SER A 87 16.27 -26.88 -29.01
CA SER A 87 15.00 -27.05 -28.30
C SER A 87 15.23 -27.38 -26.83
N ALA A 88 14.47 -26.73 -25.94
CA ALA A 88 14.49 -27.07 -24.52
C ALA A 88 13.85 -28.46 -24.31
N PRO A 89 14.54 -29.42 -23.66
CA PRO A 89 13.94 -30.71 -23.35
C PRO A 89 12.79 -30.55 -22.33
N PRO A 90 11.79 -31.45 -22.35
CA PRO A 90 10.62 -31.34 -21.49
C PRO A 90 11.04 -31.43 -20.01
N ALA A 91 10.51 -30.51 -19.19
CA ALA A 91 10.81 -30.47 -17.77
C ALA A 91 10.18 -31.68 -17.06
N ALA A 92 10.99 -32.71 -16.79
CA ALA A 92 10.63 -33.80 -15.90
C ALA A 92 10.27 -33.25 -14.51
N ALA A 93 9.23 -33.81 -13.89
CA ALA A 93 8.75 -33.40 -12.58
C ALA A 93 9.72 -33.87 -11.46
N ASP A 94 10.83 -33.15 -11.30
CA ASP A 94 11.86 -33.44 -10.32
C ASP A 94 11.37 -33.11 -8.88
N GLY A 95 11.05 -34.15 -8.12
CA GLY A 95 10.70 -34.06 -6.70
C GLY A 95 11.84 -33.56 -5.81
N GLY A 96 13.10 -33.79 -6.20
CA GLY A 96 14.27 -33.21 -5.56
C GLY A 96 14.30 -31.68 -5.69
N SER A 97 13.78 -31.14 -6.80
CA SER A 97 13.66 -29.69 -6.98
C SER A 97 12.70 -29.04 -5.98
N VAL A 98 11.64 -29.72 -5.54
CA VAL A 98 10.66 -29.16 -4.60
C VAL A 98 11.26 -29.08 -3.20
N ILE A 99 11.88 -30.17 -2.72
CA ILE A 99 12.59 -30.18 -1.44
C ILE A 99 13.73 -29.15 -1.45
N ARG A 100 14.51 -29.05 -2.53
CA ARG A 100 15.57 -28.04 -2.66
C ARG A 100 15.03 -26.60 -2.66
N LYS A 101 13.90 -26.34 -3.34
CA LYS A 101 13.22 -25.02 -3.31
C LYS A 101 12.67 -24.68 -1.94
N LEU A 102 12.07 -25.65 -1.23
CA LEU A 102 11.58 -25.48 0.13
C LEU A 102 12.71 -25.25 1.13
N LEU A 103 13.82 -25.97 1.01
CA LEU A 103 14.99 -25.84 1.89
C LEU A 103 15.71 -24.50 1.65
N VAL A 104 15.94 -24.11 0.39
CA VAL A 104 16.51 -22.79 0.06
C VAL A 104 15.56 -21.66 0.48
N GLY A 105 14.26 -21.79 0.22
CA GLY A 105 13.25 -20.81 0.65
C GLY A 105 13.17 -20.69 2.18
N GLY A 106 13.19 -21.82 2.90
CA GLY A 106 13.22 -21.87 4.36
C GLY A 106 14.52 -21.33 4.95
N ALA A 107 15.66 -21.55 4.30
CA ALA A 107 16.95 -20.98 4.71
C ALA A 107 17.01 -19.46 4.48
N ILE A 108 16.46 -18.96 3.37
CA ILE A 108 16.32 -17.51 3.13
C ILE A 108 15.34 -16.90 4.14
N PHE A 109 14.21 -17.53 4.41
CA PHE A 109 13.22 -17.05 5.38
C PHE A 109 13.76 -17.07 6.82
N GLY A 110 14.33 -18.18 7.27
CA GLY A 110 14.97 -18.28 8.59
C GLY A 110 16.17 -17.35 8.74
N GLY A 111 17.02 -17.26 7.71
CA GLY A 111 18.17 -16.35 7.69
C GLY A 111 17.77 -14.88 7.68
N THR A 112 16.70 -14.50 6.97
CA THR A 112 16.16 -13.14 7.03
C THR A 112 15.45 -12.85 8.35
N LEU A 113 14.73 -13.80 8.95
CA LEU A 113 14.19 -13.64 10.32
C LEU A 113 15.31 -13.41 11.34
N VAL A 114 16.40 -14.19 11.29
CA VAL A 114 17.57 -14.02 12.17
C VAL A 114 18.27 -12.68 11.90
N ALA A 115 18.47 -12.29 10.64
CA ALA A 115 19.09 -11.02 10.29
C ALA A 115 18.22 -9.82 10.71
N ILE A 116 16.90 -9.88 10.51
CA ILE A 116 15.94 -8.89 11.00
C ILE A 116 15.97 -8.84 12.52
N ASN A 117 16.11 -9.98 13.20
CA ASN A 117 16.30 -10.02 14.65
C ASN A 117 17.58 -9.25 15.04
N VAL A 118 18.74 -9.62 14.49
CA VAL A 118 20.03 -9.00 14.83
C VAL A 118 20.07 -7.49 14.49
N VAL A 119 19.40 -7.06 13.42
CA VAL A 119 19.42 -5.66 12.95
C VAL A 119 18.35 -4.78 13.61
N PHE A 120 17.10 -5.23 13.67
CA PHE A 120 15.96 -4.42 14.13
C PHE A 120 15.50 -4.77 15.56
N ASN A 121 15.78 -5.98 16.06
CA ASN A 121 15.38 -6.43 17.40
C ASN A 121 16.46 -6.13 18.47
N ARG A 122 17.38 -5.20 18.18
CA ARG A 122 18.38 -4.69 19.12
C ARG A 122 17.76 -3.82 20.23
N GLU A 123 16.52 -3.38 20.01
CA GLU A 123 15.58 -2.88 21.02
C GLU A 123 14.41 -3.88 21.17
N THR A 124 14.69 -5.09 21.67
CA THR A 124 13.66 -6.01 22.14
C THR A 124 12.84 -5.38 23.26
N ARG A 125 11.60 -5.87 23.44
CA ARG A 125 10.91 -5.72 24.73
C ARG A 125 11.75 -6.35 25.84
N GLU A 126 12.00 -5.59 26.91
CA GLU A 126 12.88 -5.98 28.01
C GLU A 126 12.27 -7.07 28.93
N ASP A 127 10.96 -7.31 28.84
CA ASP A 127 10.19 -8.26 29.66
C ASP A 127 10.30 -9.75 29.25
N GLY A 128 11.24 -10.12 28.36
CA GLY A 128 11.56 -11.53 28.07
C GLY A 128 10.49 -12.37 27.34
N GLY A 129 9.38 -11.77 26.89
CA GLY A 129 8.34 -12.48 26.14
C GLY A 129 7.12 -11.61 25.81
N MET A 130 6.12 -12.20 25.14
CA MET A 130 4.78 -11.58 25.02
C MET A 130 3.87 -12.13 26.12
N PRO A 131 3.28 -11.28 27.00
CA PRO A 131 2.34 -11.69 28.02
C PRO A 131 1.22 -12.58 27.46
N PRO A 132 0.76 -13.60 28.21
CA PRO A 132 -0.21 -14.56 27.70
C PRO A 132 -1.52 -13.90 27.27
N PHE A 133 -1.95 -12.82 27.94
CA PHE A 133 -3.13 -12.04 27.55
C PHE A 133 -2.93 -11.31 26.21
N GLU A 134 -1.83 -10.57 26.05
CA GLU A 134 -1.48 -9.90 24.78
C GLU A 134 -1.46 -10.89 23.61
N ARG A 135 -0.79 -12.03 23.80
CA ARG A 135 -0.71 -13.10 22.79
C ARG A 135 -2.09 -13.68 22.46
N ALA A 136 -2.93 -13.91 23.46
CA ALA A 136 -4.30 -14.41 23.26
C ALA A 136 -5.21 -13.36 22.61
N TYR A 137 -4.99 -12.06 22.86
CA TYR A 137 -5.69 -10.97 22.16
C TYR A 137 -5.28 -10.94 20.68
N LEU A 138 -3.97 -10.85 20.41
CA LEU A 138 -3.41 -10.78 19.07
C LEU A 138 -3.80 -11.99 18.21
N ASN A 139 -3.70 -13.21 18.76
CA ASN A 139 -4.12 -14.43 18.06
C ASN A 139 -5.62 -14.40 17.70
N ASN A 140 -6.49 -13.98 18.63
CA ASN A 140 -7.91 -13.84 18.34
C ASN A 140 -8.16 -12.80 17.23
N THR A 141 -7.48 -11.65 17.25
CA THR A 141 -7.62 -10.65 16.18
C THR A 141 -7.19 -11.21 14.81
N PHE A 142 -6.07 -11.94 14.74
CA PHE A 142 -5.66 -12.60 13.51
C PHE A 142 -6.60 -13.72 13.05
N LEU A 143 -7.23 -14.44 13.98
CA LEU A 143 -8.24 -15.45 13.67
C LEU A 143 -9.46 -14.80 12.99
N HIS A 144 -9.96 -13.70 13.55
CA HIS A 144 -11.05 -12.92 12.93
C HIS A 144 -10.62 -12.36 11.57
N THR A 145 -9.43 -11.77 11.47
CA THR A 145 -8.87 -11.25 10.21
C THR A 145 -8.82 -12.35 9.13
N GLY A 146 -8.32 -13.54 9.48
CA GLY A 146 -8.25 -14.69 8.59
C GLY A 146 -9.62 -15.23 8.17
N LEU A 147 -10.59 -15.27 9.09
CA LEU A 147 -11.99 -15.60 8.77
C LEU A 147 -12.63 -14.55 7.86
N GLY A 148 -12.41 -13.26 8.12
CA GLY A 148 -12.90 -12.15 7.28
C GLY A 148 -12.39 -12.26 5.85
N ILE A 149 -11.07 -12.43 5.68
CA ILE A 149 -10.43 -12.66 4.38
C ILE A 149 -10.98 -13.94 3.70
N GLY A 150 -11.22 -15.01 4.46
CA GLY A 150 -11.84 -16.24 3.95
C GLY A 150 -13.27 -16.01 3.44
N ILE A 151 -14.09 -15.29 4.21
CA ILE A 151 -15.44 -14.87 3.83
C ILE A 151 -15.38 -13.99 2.57
N ILE A 152 -14.49 -12.99 2.53
CA ILE A 152 -14.30 -12.13 1.37
C ILE A 152 -13.99 -12.95 0.11
N GLY A 153 -13.03 -13.88 0.18
CA GLY A 153 -12.64 -14.72 -0.94
C GLY A 153 -13.75 -15.64 -1.45
N LEU A 154 -14.50 -16.27 -0.54
CA LEU A 154 -15.64 -17.13 -0.88
C LEU A 154 -16.81 -16.33 -1.45
N THR A 155 -17.19 -15.22 -0.79
CA THR A 155 -18.27 -14.34 -1.25
C THR A 155 -17.95 -13.71 -2.59
N ALA A 156 -16.71 -13.26 -2.83
CA ALA A 156 -16.31 -12.70 -4.11
C ALA A 156 -16.35 -13.77 -5.23
N ARG A 157 -15.93 -15.02 -4.94
CA ARG A 157 -16.09 -16.13 -5.88
C ARG A 157 -17.56 -16.41 -6.21
N GLN A 158 -18.43 -16.39 -5.19
CA GLN A 158 -19.87 -16.56 -5.38
C GLN A 158 -20.49 -15.40 -6.20
N MET A 159 -20.00 -14.18 -6.02
CA MET A 159 -20.38 -13.00 -6.83
C MET A 159 -19.95 -13.13 -8.30
N VAL A 160 -18.76 -13.67 -8.57
CA VAL A 160 -18.33 -13.99 -9.94
C VAL A 160 -19.26 -15.04 -10.57
N GLN A 161 -19.54 -16.14 -9.85
CA GLN A 161 -20.35 -17.25 -10.36
C GLN A 161 -21.84 -16.90 -10.54
N SER A 162 -22.41 -16.04 -9.69
CA SER A 162 -23.81 -15.58 -9.78
C SER A 162 -24.05 -14.49 -10.83
N GLY A 163 -23.01 -14.08 -11.56
CA GLY A 163 -23.11 -12.97 -12.52
C GLY A 163 -23.29 -11.59 -11.86
N PHE A 164 -23.08 -11.48 -10.54
CA PHE A 164 -23.11 -10.18 -9.85
C PHE A 164 -22.14 -9.20 -10.50
N VAL A 165 -20.93 -9.63 -10.84
CA VAL A 165 -19.90 -8.78 -11.51
C VAL A 165 -20.44 -8.14 -12.79
N TYR A 166 -21.16 -8.90 -13.63
CA TYR A 166 -21.81 -8.35 -14.83
C TYR A 166 -22.85 -7.27 -14.48
N ARG A 167 -23.65 -7.49 -13.42
CA ARG A 167 -24.61 -6.49 -12.92
C ARG A 167 -23.93 -5.20 -12.47
N ILE A 168 -22.76 -5.27 -11.82
CA ILE A 168 -21.99 -4.07 -11.45
C ILE A 168 -21.58 -3.26 -12.69
N MET A 169 -21.16 -3.96 -13.76
CA MET A 169 -20.66 -3.32 -14.99
C MET A 169 -21.75 -2.68 -15.85
N VAL A 170 -23.00 -3.16 -15.77
CA VAL A 170 -24.16 -2.55 -16.45
C VAL A 170 -24.94 -1.56 -15.57
N THR A 171 -24.65 -1.51 -14.27
CA THR A 171 -25.21 -0.51 -13.35
C THR A 171 -24.41 0.80 -13.45
N ASN A 172 -25.05 1.94 -13.18
CA ASN A 172 -24.36 3.23 -13.15
C ASN A 172 -23.14 3.18 -12.18
N PRO A 173 -21.91 3.46 -12.66
CA PRO A 173 -20.70 3.32 -11.87
C PRO A 173 -20.68 4.22 -10.63
N TRP A 174 -21.35 5.38 -10.66
CA TRP A 174 -21.45 6.28 -9.50
C TRP A 174 -22.31 5.69 -8.38
N VAL A 175 -23.38 4.96 -8.72
CA VAL A 175 -24.23 4.28 -7.73
C VAL A 175 -23.45 3.17 -7.04
N MET A 176 -22.68 2.38 -7.80
CA MET A 176 -21.84 1.32 -7.24
C MET A 176 -20.65 1.86 -6.44
N ALA A 177 -20.00 2.94 -6.91
CA ALA A 177 -18.89 3.57 -6.19
C ALA A 177 -19.36 4.24 -4.88
N ILE A 178 -20.33 5.17 -4.95
CA ILE A 178 -20.78 5.92 -3.77
C ILE A 178 -21.60 5.02 -2.84
N GLY A 179 -22.52 4.22 -3.38
CA GLY A 179 -23.34 3.30 -2.59
C GLY A 179 -22.52 2.21 -1.91
N GLY A 180 -21.57 1.61 -2.63
CA GLY A 180 -20.64 0.64 -2.05
C GLY A 180 -19.75 1.24 -0.96
N LEU A 181 -19.23 2.46 -1.17
CA LEU A 181 -18.42 3.14 -0.16
C LEU A 181 -19.25 3.51 1.07
N ALA A 182 -20.45 4.07 0.89
CA ALA A 182 -21.35 4.41 1.99
C ALA A 182 -21.74 3.17 2.81
N LEU A 183 -22.00 2.04 2.15
CA LEU A 183 -22.31 0.78 2.82
C LEU A 183 -21.09 0.19 3.54
N SER A 184 -19.90 0.25 2.94
CA SER A 184 -18.62 -0.14 3.55
C SER A 184 -18.30 0.67 4.81
N PHE A 185 -18.40 2.01 4.74
CA PHE A 185 -18.20 2.87 5.91
C PHE A 185 -19.32 2.71 6.94
N GLY A 186 -20.58 2.57 6.51
CA GLY A 186 -21.73 2.39 7.41
C GLY A 186 -21.64 1.10 8.22
N THR A 187 -21.35 -0.03 7.57
CA THR A 187 -21.13 -1.33 8.25
C THR A 187 -19.90 -1.30 9.17
N MET A 188 -18.82 -0.66 8.76
CA MET A 188 -17.62 -0.46 9.59
C MET A 188 -17.89 0.39 10.84
N ILE A 189 -18.53 1.55 10.69
CA ILE A 189 -18.90 2.43 11.81
C ILE A 189 -19.89 1.73 12.73
N GLY A 190 -20.91 1.06 12.17
CA GLY A 190 -21.89 0.31 12.94
C GLY A 190 -21.27 -0.85 13.72
N THR A 191 -20.35 -1.62 13.14
CA THR A 191 -19.62 -2.69 13.85
C THR A 191 -18.84 -2.11 15.04
N ARG A 192 -18.21 -0.94 14.84
CA ARG A 192 -17.47 -0.24 15.90
C ARG A 192 -18.33 0.37 16.99
N ALA A 193 -19.55 0.80 16.66
CA ALA A 193 -20.51 1.38 17.60
C ALA A 193 -21.21 0.32 18.48
N ILE A 194 -21.18 -0.96 18.11
CA ILE A 194 -21.81 -2.04 18.86
C ILE A 194 -20.85 -2.59 19.93
N ASP A 195 -21.32 -2.61 21.18
CA ASP A 195 -20.65 -3.27 22.30
C ASP A 195 -20.28 -4.74 21.98
N PRO A 196 -19.08 -5.22 22.38
CA PRO A 196 -18.65 -6.61 22.19
C PRO A 196 -19.64 -7.66 22.73
N ASP A 197 -20.42 -7.29 23.75
CA ASP A 197 -21.40 -8.16 24.42
C ASP A 197 -22.56 -8.55 23.49
N ASN A 198 -22.93 -7.66 22.55
CA ASN A 198 -24.01 -7.88 21.59
C ASN A 198 -23.49 -8.57 20.31
N TYR A 199 -23.16 -9.86 20.44
CA TYR A 199 -22.51 -10.62 19.37
C TYR A 199 -23.31 -10.65 18.05
N VAL A 200 -24.61 -10.97 18.07
CA VAL A 200 -25.42 -11.14 16.84
C VAL A 200 -25.33 -9.92 15.89
N PRO A 201 -25.70 -8.69 16.31
CA PRO A 201 -25.64 -7.54 15.41
C PRO A 201 -24.20 -7.13 15.07
N LYS A 202 -23.22 -7.39 15.96
CA LYS A 202 -21.80 -7.10 15.68
C LYS A 202 -21.25 -7.98 14.56
N TYR A 203 -21.44 -9.29 14.64
CA TYR A 203 -21.02 -10.20 13.57
C TYR A 203 -21.86 -10.03 12.30
N ALA A 204 -23.13 -9.62 12.40
CA ALA A 204 -23.94 -9.27 11.22
C ALA A 204 -23.35 -8.06 10.47
N LEU A 205 -22.94 -7.00 11.17
CA LEU A 205 -22.31 -5.84 10.52
C LEU A 205 -20.88 -6.13 10.05
N TRP A 206 -20.10 -6.92 10.80
CA TRP A 206 -18.77 -7.36 10.37
C TRP A 206 -18.82 -8.26 9.12
N THR A 207 -19.79 -9.19 9.04
CA THR A 207 -19.98 -10.00 7.83
C THR A 207 -20.53 -9.19 6.66
N ALA A 208 -21.41 -8.20 6.90
CA ALA A 208 -21.85 -7.26 5.87
C ALA A 208 -20.69 -6.38 5.35
N PHE A 209 -19.80 -5.92 6.23
CA PHE A 209 -18.57 -5.23 5.86
C PHE A 209 -17.68 -6.12 4.96
N ASN A 210 -17.43 -7.37 5.36
CA ASN A 210 -16.67 -8.34 4.57
C ASN A 210 -17.32 -8.64 3.21
N ALA A 211 -18.65 -8.79 3.15
CA ALA A 211 -19.37 -8.95 1.89
C ALA A 211 -19.27 -7.72 0.97
N THR A 212 -19.14 -6.52 1.55
CA THR A 212 -18.94 -5.29 0.78
C THR A 212 -17.52 -5.21 0.21
N GLN A 213 -16.51 -5.59 0.99
CA GLN A 213 -15.15 -5.73 0.48
C GLN A 213 -15.07 -6.79 -0.64
N ALA A 214 -15.80 -7.89 -0.49
CA ALA A 214 -15.94 -8.90 -1.54
C ALA A 214 -16.51 -8.34 -2.84
N ALA A 215 -17.50 -7.45 -2.77
CA ALA A 215 -18.08 -6.79 -3.94
C ALA A 215 -17.06 -5.89 -4.68
N PHE A 216 -16.17 -5.20 -3.96
CA PHE A 216 -15.09 -4.41 -4.57
C PHE A 216 -13.99 -5.28 -5.19
N VAL A 217 -13.70 -6.45 -4.61
CA VAL A 217 -12.66 -7.38 -5.10
C VAL A 217 -13.18 -8.32 -6.19
N ALA A 218 -14.49 -8.55 -6.30
CA ALA A 218 -15.09 -9.48 -7.26
C ALA A 218 -14.77 -9.17 -8.75
N PRO A 219 -14.77 -7.91 -9.24
CA PRO A 219 -14.32 -7.61 -10.61
C PRO A 219 -12.86 -8.01 -10.86
N LEU A 220 -11.98 -7.76 -9.89
CA LEU A 220 -10.57 -8.18 -9.97
C LEU A 220 -10.48 -9.71 -10.04
N ILE A 221 -11.25 -10.45 -9.23
CA ILE A 221 -11.25 -11.92 -9.27
C ILE A 221 -11.85 -12.46 -10.60
N ALA A 222 -12.79 -11.76 -11.23
CA ALA A 222 -13.37 -12.17 -12.50
C ALA A 222 -12.39 -12.09 -13.68
N PHE A 223 -11.55 -11.05 -13.73
CA PHE A 223 -10.67 -10.77 -14.88
C PHE A 223 -9.24 -11.28 -14.73
N VAL A 224 -8.83 -11.73 -13.54
CA VAL A 224 -7.45 -12.14 -13.25
C VAL A 224 -7.32 -13.67 -13.22
N PRO A 225 -6.30 -14.26 -13.86
CA PRO A 225 -6.06 -15.71 -13.79
C PRO A 225 -5.92 -16.21 -12.36
N GLY A 226 -6.68 -17.26 -11.99
CA GLY A 226 -6.68 -17.81 -10.62
C GLY A 226 -5.31 -18.21 -10.08
N ALA A 227 -4.40 -18.66 -10.93
CA ALA A 227 -3.01 -18.97 -10.55
C ALA A 227 -2.19 -17.72 -10.15
N LEU A 228 -2.52 -16.54 -10.69
CA LEU A 228 -1.92 -15.26 -10.29
C LEU A 228 -2.51 -14.80 -8.96
N LEU A 229 -3.84 -14.89 -8.79
CA LEU A 229 -4.53 -14.60 -7.53
C LEU A 229 -3.96 -15.42 -6.37
N ALA A 230 -3.77 -16.73 -6.55
CA ALA A 230 -3.19 -17.61 -5.55
C ALA A 230 -1.75 -17.21 -5.16
N ARG A 231 -0.92 -16.80 -6.13
CA ARG A 231 0.44 -16.30 -5.87
C ARG A 231 0.42 -14.97 -5.13
N ALA A 232 -0.42 -14.03 -5.55
CA ALA A 232 -0.58 -12.75 -4.88
C ALA A 232 -1.03 -12.93 -3.42
N GLY A 233 -2.03 -13.79 -3.18
CA GLY A 233 -2.51 -14.12 -1.84
C GLY A 233 -1.41 -14.72 -0.97
N LEU A 234 -0.62 -15.67 -1.50
CA LEU A 234 0.52 -16.25 -0.78
C LEU A 234 1.59 -15.20 -0.44
N TYR A 235 1.90 -14.28 -1.37
CA TYR A 235 2.84 -13.19 -1.12
C TYR A 235 2.30 -12.19 -0.09
N THR A 236 1.01 -11.85 -0.11
CA THR A 236 0.39 -10.99 0.91
C THR A 236 0.41 -11.66 2.29
N VAL A 237 0.06 -12.96 2.40
CA VAL A 237 0.14 -13.70 3.66
C VAL A 237 1.58 -13.74 4.20
N ALA A 238 2.58 -13.97 3.34
CA ALA A 238 3.99 -13.96 3.74
C ALA A 238 4.47 -12.56 4.16
N MET A 239 4.05 -11.51 3.45
CA MET A 239 4.40 -10.11 3.75
C MET A 239 3.75 -9.65 5.06
N MET A 240 2.44 -9.82 5.20
CA MET A 240 1.73 -9.48 6.44
C MET A 240 2.26 -10.31 7.61
N GLY A 241 2.43 -11.62 7.47
CA GLY A 241 2.96 -12.47 8.55
C GLY A 241 4.37 -12.08 9.01
N SER A 242 5.27 -11.71 8.09
CA SER A 242 6.62 -11.26 8.45
C SER A 242 6.62 -9.86 9.09
N ILE A 243 5.82 -8.93 8.60
CA ILE A 243 5.66 -7.60 9.22
C ILE A 243 5.02 -7.71 10.61
N SER A 244 3.98 -8.55 10.75
CA SER A 244 3.32 -8.80 12.03
C SER A 244 4.23 -9.45 13.05
N PHE A 245 5.14 -10.34 12.63
CA PHE A 245 6.18 -10.88 13.51
C PHE A 245 7.08 -9.76 14.05
N VAL A 246 7.56 -8.86 13.18
CA VAL A 246 8.38 -7.70 13.59
C VAL A 246 7.61 -6.75 14.51
N GLY A 247 6.35 -6.45 14.20
CA GLY A 247 5.48 -5.61 15.02
C GLY A 247 5.19 -6.20 16.41
N ALA A 248 5.12 -7.52 16.50
CA ALA A 248 4.94 -8.27 17.75
C ALA A 248 6.20 -8.34 18.62
N THR A 249 7.40 -8.25 18.03
CA THR A 249 8.68 -8.28 18.76
C THR A 249 9.24 -6.89 19.11
N ALA A 250 8.89 -5.86 18.34
CA ALA A 250 9.42 -4.51 18.51
C ALA A 250 9.04 -3.86 19.86
N LYS A 251 9.93 -3.01 20.38
CA LYS A 251 9.69 -2.21 21.60
C LYS A 251 8.37 -1.44 21.50
N GLN A 252 7.68 -1.37 22.63
CA GLN A 252 6.34 -0.80 22.73
C GLN A 252 6.35 0.69 22.38
N GLU A 253 5.21 1.18 21.87
CA GLU A 253 4.91 2.59 21.56
C GLU A 253 5.67 3.22 20.38
N LYS A 254 6.82 2.66 19.97
CA LYS A 254 7.69 3.22 18.92
C LYS A 254 7.00 3.48 17.58
N TYR A 255 6.03 2.66 17.18
CA TYR A 255 5.28 2.85 15.93
C TYR A 255 3.92 3.54 16.12
N LEU A 256 3.42 3.70 17.35
CA LEU A 256 2.14 4.40 17.59
C LEU A 256 2.23 5.88 17.19
N TYR A 257 3.40 6.51 17.36
CA TYR A 257 3.68 7.88 16.90
C TYR A 257 3.77 8.01 15.36
N ILE A 258 3.95 6.91 14.62
CA ILE A 258 4.06 6.91 13.15
C ILE A 258 2.70 6.97 12.44
N GLY A 259 1.58 6.83 13.17
CA GLY A 259 0.22 6.92 12.61
C GLY A 259 -0.07 8.25 11.87
N GLY A 260 0.43 9.38 12.36
CA GLY A 260 0.25 10.69 11.70
C GLY A 260 0.92 10.75 10.31
N PRO A 261 2.24 10.50 10.21
CA PRO A 261 2.92 10.36 8.93
C PRO A 261 2.32 9.29 7.99
N LEU A 262 1.86 8.15 8.52
CA LEU A 262 1.18 7.13 7.72
C LEU A 262 -0.13 7.65 7.11
N LEU A 263 -0.96 8.37 7.87
CA LEU A 263 -2.20 8.96 7.34
C LEU A 263 -1.89 10.01 6.25
N ALA A 264 -0.87 10.86 6.46
CA ALA A 264 -0.44 11.83 5.45
C ALA A 264 0.01 11.14 4.14
N GLY A 265 0.78 10.05 4.24
CA GLY A 265 1.12 9.22 3.08
C GLY A 265 -0.10 8.52 2.45
N ALA A 266 -1.06 8.08 3.26
CA ALA A 266 -2.31 7.48 2.79
C ALA A 266 -3.14 8.46 1.95
N ALA A 267 -3.19 9.73 2.34
CA ALA A 267 -3.84 10.78 1.56
C ALA A 267 -3.15 10.99 0.20
N ILE A 268 -1.81 11.04 0.17
CA ILE A 268 -1.04 11.14 -1.09
C ILE A 268 -1.29 9.94 -2.01
N VAL A 269 -1.31 8.73 -1.45
CA VAL A 269 -1.62 7.50 -2.19
C VAL A 269 -3.06 7.55 -2.70
N ALA A 270 -4.05 7.88 -1.86
CA ALA A 270 -5.46 7.98 -2.25
C ALA A 270 -5.68 8.98 -3.40
N VAL A 271 -5.10 10.18 -3.31
CA VAL A 271 -5.15 11.18 -4.40
C VAL A 271 -4.46 10.67 -5.67
N SER A 272 -3.34 9.96 -5.55
CA SER A 272 -2.65 9.33 -6.70
C SER A 272 -3.50 8.23 -7.36
N GLY A 273 -4.32 7.51 -6.58
CA GLY A 273 -5.27 6.52 -7.10
C GLY A 273 -6.47 7.13 -7.85
N LEU A 274 -6.83 8.39 -7.55
CA LEU A 274 -7.85 9.16 -8.27
C LEU A 274 -7.32 9.87 -9.52
N ALA A 275 -5.99 9.94 -9.70
CA ALA A 275 -5.37 10.60 -10.85
C ALA A 275 -5.91 10.15 -12.23
N PRO A 276 -6.19 8.86 -12.50
CA PRO A 276 -6.74 8.41 -13.79
C PRO A 276 -8.15 8.93 -14.10
N LEU A 277 -8.89 9.45 -13.11
CA LEU A 277 -10.23 10.00 -13.29
C LEU A 277 -10.22 11.51 -13.59
N VAL A 278 -9.14 12.20 -13.24
CA VAL A 278 -8.99 13.67 -13.36
C VAL A 278 -8.00 14.06 -14.46
N ILE A 279 -6.96 13.26 -14.68
CA ILE A 279 -5.90 13.53 -15.67
C ILE A 279 -6.29 12.91 -17.02
N PRO A 280 -6.27 13.68 -18.14
CA PRO A 280 -6.50 13.13 -19.47
C PRO A 280 -5.52 12.00 -19.81
N ALA A 281 -6.03 10.92 -20.41
CA ALA A 281 -5.24 9.72 -20.76
C ALA A 281 -4.04 9.98 -21.71
N THR A 282 -3.97 11.17 -22.33
CA THR A 282 -2.83 11.63 -23.13
C THR A 282 -1.59 11.98 -22.30
N ALA A 283 -1.72 12.24 -20.99
CA ALA A 283 -0.62 12.62 -20.10
C ALA A 283 0.16 11.40 -19.54
N VAL A 284 0.56 10.48 -20.42
CA VAL A 284 1.10 9.14 -20.10
C VAL A 284 2.23 9.16 -19.05
N ARG A 285 3.14 10.15 -19.08
CA ARG A 285 4.25 10.26 -18.11
C ARG A 285 3.78 10.64 -16.70
N ALA A 286 2.77 11.52 -16.58
CA ALA A 286 2.17 11.85 -15.29
C ALA A 286 1.43 10.63 -14.74
N LEU A 287 0.65 9.95 -15.60
CA LEU A 287 -0.08 8.74 -15.26
C LEU A 287 0.84 7.64 -14.72
N ALA A 288 1.97 7.37 -15.39
CA ALA A 288 2.93 6.34 -14.98
C ALA A 288 3.61 6.64 -13.64
N LEU A 289 3.86 7.91 -13.32
CA LEU A 289 4.37 8.32 -12.01
C LEU A 289 3.31 8.15 -10.92
N THR A 290 2.07 8.61 -11.16
CA THR A 290 0.97 8.43 -10.20
C THR A 290 0.62 6.97 -9.98
N GLU A 291 0.69 6.13 -11.01
CA GLU A 291 0.51 4.68 -10.94
C GLU A 291 1.64 4.01 -10.15
N SER A 292 2.88 4.45 -10.32
CA SER A 292 4.03 3.93 -9.55
C SER A 292 3.95 4.32 -8.07
N VAL A 293 3.57 5.57 -7.76
CA VAL A 293 3.34 6.06 -6.40
C VAL A 293 2.15 5.34 -5.75
N TRP A 294 1.06 5.14 -6.49
CA TRP A 294 -0.06 4.31 -6.06
C TRP A 294 0.39 2.89 -5.73
N LEU A 295 0.95 2.16 -6.68
CA LEU A 295 1.29 0.74 -6.52
C LEU A 295 2.37 0.52 -5.45
N TYR A 296 3.56 1.08 -5.64
CA TYR A 296 4.72 0.80 -4.79
C TYR A 296 4.75 1.66 -3.52
N GLY A 297 4.38 2.93 -3.63
CA GLY A 297 4.23 3.82 -2.46
C GLY A 297 3.11 3.33 -1.55
N GLY A 298 1.96 2.98 -2.13
CA GLY A 298 0.87 2.31 -1.41
C GLY A 298 1.32 0.99 -0.76
N LEU A 299 2.01 0.10 -1.49
CA LEU A 299 2.48 -1.18 -0.93
C LEU A 299 3.38 -1.00 0.31
N ALA A 300 4.33 -0.04 0.25
CA ALA A 300 5.17 0.30 1.40
C ALA A 300 4.35 0.90 2.56
N LEU A 301 3.38 1.76 2.24
CA LEU A 301 2.52 2.42 3.21
C LEU A 301 1.59 1.45 3.95
N PHE A 302 0.92 0.53 3.24
CA PHE A 302 0.07 -0.49 3.88
C PHE A 302 0.91 -1.53 4.64
N GLY A 303 2.14 -1.82 4.22
CA GLY A 303 3.09 -2.54 5.08
C GLY A 303 3.42 -1.79 6.37
N GLY A 304 3.51 -0.45 6.32
CA GLY A 304 3.65 0.41 7.49
C GLY A 304 2.39 0.45 8.38
N PHE A 305 1.20 0.50 7.78
CA PHE A 305 -0.05 0.36 8.54
C PHE A 305 -0.16 -1.00 9.22
N THR A 306 0.25 -2.09 8.58
CA THR A 306 0.19 -3.44 9.19
C THR A 306 1.06 -3.51 10.44
N LEU A 307 2.21 -2.82 10.41
CA LEU A 307 3.10 -2.70 11.56
C LEU A 307 2.48 -1.84 12.68
N TYR A 308 1.87 -0.71 12.32
CA TYR A 308 1.15 0.19 13.22
C TYR A 308 -0.04 -0.50 13.90
N ASP A 309 -0.87 -1.21 13.13
CA ASP A 309 -2.07 -1.89 13.61
C ASP A 309 -1.73 -3.06 14.53
N VAL A 310 -0.68 -3.84 14.24
CA VAL A 310 -0.21 -4.87 15.17
C VAL A 310 0.27 -4.27 16.50
N GLN A 311 0.93 -3.10 16.48
CA GLN A 311 1.27 -2.40 17.71
C GLN A 311 0.04 -1.84 18.44
N LYS A 312 -0.95 -1.31 17.70
CA LYS A 312 -2.22 -0.81 18.24
C LYS A 312 -3.04 -1.92 18.91
N VAL A 313 -3.10 -3.12 18.30
CA VAL A 313 -3.72 -4.31 18.89
C VAL A 313 -3.05 -4.68 20.21
N LEU A 314 -1.72 -4.65 20.28
CA LEU A 314 -0.98 -4.94 21.51
C LEU A 314 -1.14 -3.85 22.59
N TYR A 315 -1.29 -2.59 22.18
CA TYR A 315 -1.60 -1.48 23.09
C TYR A 315 -3.02 -1.61 23.66
N HIS A 316 -4.02 -1.86 22.82
CA HIS A 316 -5.40 -2.12 23.24
C HIS A 316 -5.52 -3.39 24.10
N ALA A 317 -4.73 -4.44 23.82
CA ALA A 317 -4.67 -5.61 24.70
C ALA A 317 -4.26 -5.25 26.14
N ARG A 318 -3.27 -4.36 26.34
CA ARG A 318 -2.88 -3.91 27.69
C ARG A 318 -3.94 -3.03 28.35
N LEU A 319 -4.62 -2.18 27.58
CA LEU A 319 -5.73 -1.39 28.11
C LEU A 319 -6.91 -2.29 28.54
N ALA A 320 -7.18 -3.37 27.80
CA ALA A 320 -8.18 -4.36 28.15
C ALA A 320 -7.79 -5.20 29.37
N GLU A 321 -6.51 -5.59 29.49
CA GLU A 321 -5.97 -6.27 30.68
C GLU A 321 -6.07 -5.40 31.94
N ARG A 322 -5.90 -4.08 31.80
CA ARG A 322 -6.09 -3.09 32.88
C ARG A 322 -7.54 -2.69 33.11
N GLY A 323 -8.51 -3.27 32.39
CA GLY A 323 -9.93 -2.96 32.51
C GLY A 323 -10.35 -1.56 32.02
N VAL A 324 -9.46 -0.85 31.30
CA VAL A 324 -9.72 0.51 30.79
C VAL A 324 -10.63 0.48 29.55
N ILE A 325 -10.56 -0.59 28.75
CA ILE A 325 -11.43 -0.83 27.59
C ILE A 325 -11.97 -2.26 27.61
N LYS A 326 -13.13 -2.49 26.97
CA LYS A 326 -13.63 -3.87 26.75
C LYS A 326 -12.75 -4.58 25.72
N ARG A 327 -12.60 -5.91 25.87
CA ARG A 327 -11.87 -6.76 24.92
C ARG A 327 -12.66 -6.88 23.61
N ASP A 328 -12.07 -6.44 22.50
CA ASP A 328 -12.77 -6.36 21.22
C ASP A 328 -11.87 -6.71 20.02
N PRO A 329 -11.59 -8.00 19.79
CA PRO A 329 -10.73 -8.43 18.68
C PRO A 329 -11.36 -8.22 17.30
N VAL A 330 -12.69 -8.07 17.20
CA VAL A 330 -13.41 -7.87 15.92
C VAL A 330 -13.19 -6.46 15.39
N ASN A 331 -13.26 -5.44 16.27
CA ASN A 331 -13.03 -4.06 15.84
C ASN A 331 -11.58 -3.79 15.37
N GLU A 332 -10.61 -4.51 15.93
CA GLU A 332 -9.22 -4.48 15.46
C GLU A 332 -8.99 -5.33 14.21
N SER A 333 -9.76 -6.42 13.99
CA SER A 333 -9.56 -7.26 12.80
C SER A 333 -9.91 -6.51 11.51
N ILE A 334 -10.90 -5.62 11.56
CA ILE A 334 -11.32 -4.78 10.43
C ILE A 334 -10.16 -3.98 9.82
N SER A 335 -9.24 -3.43 10.62
CA SER A 335 -8.17 -2.60 10.07
C SER A 335 -7.05 -3.45 9.45
N LEU A 336 -6.71 -4.59 10.08
CA LEU A 336 -5.86 -5.62 9.48
C LEU A 336 -6.48 -6.25 8.20
N GLU A 337 -7.80 -6.44 8.15
CA GLU A 337 -8.53 -6.89 6.96
C GLU A 337 -8.36 -5.89 5.79
N LEU A 338 -8.50 -4.59 6.07
CA LEU A 338 -8.30 -3.54 5.07
C LEU A 338 -6.85 -3.47 4.57
N ASP A 339 -5.87 -3.57 5.46
CA ASP A 339 -4.46 -3.61 5.09
C ASP A 339 -4.13 -4.81 4.21
N PHE A 340 -4.61 -6.00 4.60
CA PHE A 340 -4.43 -7.21 3.80
C PHE A 340 -4.98 -7.02 2.39
N LEU A 341 -6.20 -6.50 2.26
CA LEU A 341 -6.83 -6.27 0.95
C LEU A 341 -6.06 -5.24 0.12
N ASN A 342 -5.62 -4.14 0.74
CA ASN A 342 -4.86 -3.11 0.04
C ASN A 342 -3.50 -3.63 -0.45
N ILE A 343 -2.79 -4.46 0.34
CA ILE A 343 -1.56 -5.13 -0.09
C ILE A 343 -1.86 -6.16 -1.20
N PHE A 344 -2.92 -6.97 -1.05
CA PHE A 344 -3.33 -7.98 -2.02
C PHE A 344 -3.69 -7.41 -3.39
N ILE A 345 -4.54 -6.38 -3.45
CA ILE A 345 -4.95 -5.74 -4.71
C ILE A 345 -3.72 -5.20 -5.45
N ARG A 346 -2.79 -4.54 -4.74
CA ARG A 346 -1.54 -4.02 -5.31
C ARG A 346 -0.63 -5.14 -5.78
N MET A 347 -0.51 -6.23 -5.02
CA MET A 347 0.28 -7.41 -5.41
C MET A 347 -0.28 -8.07 -6.68
N VAL A 348 -1.60 -8.20 -6.81
CA VAL A 348 -2.24 -8.67 -8.04
C VAL A 348 -1.92 -7.74 -9.21
N GLN A 349 -2.10 -6.42 -9.06
CA GLN A 349 -1.82 -5.43 -10.10
C GLN A 349 -0.35 -5.49 -10.56
N ILE A 350 0.61 -5.54 -9.63
CA ILE A 350 2.04 -5.66 -9.93
C ILE A 350 2.33 -6.95 -10.71
N LEU A 351 1.78 -8.09 -10.30
CA LEU A 351 1.98 -9.37 -11.00
C LEU A 351 1.34 -9.39 -12.39
N MET A 352 0.19 -8.74 -12.58
CA MET A 352 -0.42 -8.58 -13.91
C MET A 352 0.47 -7.77 -14.84
N MET A 353 0.98 -6.63 -14.38
CA MET A 353 1.91 -5.81 -15.16
C MET A 353 3.19 -6.58 -15.54
N GLN A 354 3.74 -7.37 -14.60
CA GLN A 354 4.90 -8.22 -14.87
C GLN A 354 4.59 -9.33 -15.89
N GLN A 355 3.40 -9.94 -15.85
CA GLN A 355 2.99 -10.93 -16.85
C GLN A 355 2.79 -10.29 -18.23
N ASN A 356 2.24 -9.07 -18.29
CA ASN A 356 2.01 -8.37 -19.56
C ASN A 356 3.30 -7.88 -20.23
N ARG A 357 4.36 -7.60 -19.45
CA ARG A 357 5.71 -7.29 -19.97
C ARG A 357 6.53 -8.50 -20.44
N ARG A 358 6.03 -9.72 -20.23
CA ARG A 358 6.66 -10.99 -20.64
C ARG A 358 6.00 -11.65 -21.86
N LYS A 359 4.95 -11.02 -22.38
CA LYS A 359 4.31 -11.34 -23.65
C LYS A 359 4.84 -10.40 -24.73
#